data_AF-A0A5C6DFW7-F1
#
_entry.id   AF-A0A5C6DFW7-F1
#
_cell.length_a   1.000
_cell.length_b   1.000
_cell.length_c   1.000
_cell.angle_alpha   90.00
_cell.angle_beta   90.00
_cell.angle_gamma   90.00
#
_symmetry.space_group_name_H-M   'P 1'
#
loop_
_entity.id
_entity.type
_entity.pdbx_description
1 polymer ?
#
loop_
_entity_poly.entity_id
_entity_poly.type
_entity_poly.pdbx_seq_one_letter_code
_entity_poly.pdbx_strand_id
1 'polypeptide(L)'
;MHLPMAEDSGHIELDGDVIRYASTTYSDWMIRVEDLRIIGEATNQNGPFADDYFLCFATGPSMWYEASFYADGRDTFLADLGARLGITFQLGLSLSTDFASRILWPAELENEPMFKFQDVPSKTVVGRLLGSMRNEQTYCDRVLDALQK
;
A
#
# COMPACT_ATOMS: atom_id res chain seq x y z
N MET A 1 -7.51 20.36 14.96
CA MET A 1 -6.82 19.35 14.14
C MET A 1 -7.47 18.03 14.51
N HIS A 2 -8.40 17.55 13.68
CA HIS A 2 -9.10 16.30 13.88
C HIS A 2 -8.31 15.26 13.08
N LEU A 3 -7.56 14.40 13.78
CA LEU A 3 -7.01 13.21 13.13
C LEU A 3 -8.20 12.37 12.65
N PRO A 4 -8.18 11.78 11.45
CA PRO A 4 -9.20 10.81 11.08
C PRO A 4 -9.28 9.76 12.18
N MET A 5 -10.50 9.48 12.65
CA MET A 5 -10.68 8.44 13.66
C MET A 5 -10.33 7.10 13.01
N ALA A 6 -9.70 6.18 13.75
CA ALA A 6 -9.27 4.87 13.24
C ALA A 6 -10.39 4.08 12.52
N GLU A 7 -11.66 4.40 12.79
CA GLU A 7 -12.82 3.83 12.10
C GLU A 7 -12.87 4.13 10.59
N ASP A 8 -12.26 5.24 10.13
CA ASP A 8 -12.26 5.61 8.70
C ASP A 8 -11.12 4.93 7.90
N SER A 9 -10.09 4.45 8.59
CA SER A 9 -8.89 3.79 8.01
C SER A 9 -9.10 2.29 7.75
N GLY A 10 -10.26 1.75 8.13
CA GLY A 10 -10.64 0.36 7.90
C GLY A 10 -10.08 -0.62 8.94
N HIS A 11 -10.35 -1.90 8.71
CA HIS A 11 -9.90 -3.03 9.53
C HIS A 11 -9.24 -4.08 8.63
N ILE A 12 -8.08 -4.59 9.04
CA ILE A 12 -7.36 -5.66 8.35
C ILE A 12 -7.11 -6.85 9.27
N GLU A 13 -7.34 -8.05 8.76
CA GLU A 13 -7.11 -9.30 9.48
C GLU A 13 -6.65 -10.43 8.56
N LEU A 14 -6.06 -11.46 9.17
CA LEU A 14 -5.78 -12.74 8.52
C LEU A 14 -6.80 -13.78 9.02
N ASP A 15 -7.78 -14.11 8.18
CA ASP A 15 -8.79 -15.15 8.43
C ASP A 15 -8.35 -16.46 7.76
N GLY A 16 -7.63 -17.29 8.50
CA GLY A 16 -7.02 -18.52 7.99
C GLY A 16 -5.95 -18.22 6.94
N ASP A 17 -6.23 -18.53 5.68
CA ASP A 17 -5.34 -18.25 4.53
C ASP A 17 -5.86 -17.09 3.66
N VAL A 18 -6.78 -16.26 4.18
CA VAL A 18 -7.36 -15.12 3.47
C VAL A 18 -7.06 -13.83 4.22
N ILE A 19 -6.42 -12.89 3.53
CA ILE A 19 -6.28 -11.52 4.01
C ILE A 19 -7.59 -10.80 3.68
N ARG A 20 -8.20 -10.19 4.70
CA ARG A 20 -9.43 -9.40 4.56
C ARG A 20 -9.15 -7.97 4.95
N TYR A 21 -9.59 -7.05 4.11
CA TYR A 21 -9.62 -5.64 4.44
C TYR A 21 -11.03 -5.11 4.22
N ALA A 22 -11.56 -4.43 5.23
CA ALA A 22 -12.85 -3.76 5.17
C ALA A 22 -12.67 -2.27 5.45
N SER A 23 -13.21 -1.40 4.59
CA SER A 23 -13.12 0.05 4.76
C SER A 23 -14.31 0.75 4.13
N THR A 24 -14.92 1.65 4.90
CA THR A 24 -15.96 2.57 4.41
C THR A 24 -15.40 3.60 3.42
N THR A 25 -14.08 3.83 3.42
CA THR A 25 -13.39 4.83 2.60
C THR A 25 -12.70 4.22 1.38
N TYR A 26 -12.01 3.09 1.54
CA TYR A 26 -11.06 2.55 0.56
C TYR A 26 -11.55 1.30 -0.19
N SER A 27 -12.80 0.90 0.03
CA SER A 27 -13.42 -0.35 -0.46
C SER A 27 -12.89 -1.62 0.21
N ASP A 28 -13.78 -2.61 0.29
CA ASP A 28 -13.48 -3.92 0.84
C ASP A 28 -12.80 -4.81 -0.21
N TRP A 29 -11.86 -5.65 0.23
CA TRP A 29 -11.25 -6.65 -0.61
C TRP A 29 -10.78 -7.87 0.18
N MET A 30 -10.55 -8.97 -0.55
CA MET A 30 -10.03 -10.22 -0.01
C MET A 30 -9.02 -10.81 -0.98
N ILE A 31 -7.90 -11.31 -0.45
CA ILE A 31 -6.89 -12.02 -1.24
C ILE A 31 -6.47 -13.29 -0.48
N ARG A 32 -6.20 -14.38 -1.21
CA ARG A 32 -5.62 -15.58 -0.60
C ARG A 32 -4.12 -15.38 -0.43
N VAL A 33 -3.55 -15.86 0.67
CA VAL A 33 -2.11 -15.77 0.91
C VAL A 33 -1.30 -16.46 -0.20
N GLU A 34 -1.83 -17.54 -0.79
CA GLU A 34 -1.18 -18.25 -1.90
C GLU A 34 -1.14 -17.46 -3.22
N ASP A 35 -2.01 -16.46 -3.38
CA ASP A 35 -2.05 -15.56 -4.54
C ASP A 35 -1.10 -14.38 -4.36
N LEU A 36 -0.62 -14.14 -3.14
CA LEU A 36 0.28 -13.04 -2.83
C LEU A 36 1.64 -13.28 -3.52
N ARG A 37 2.14 -12.24 -4.17
CA ARG A 37 3.43 -12.27 -4.87
C ARG A 37 4.39 -11.21 -4.35
N ILE A 38 3.88 -10.04 -3.99
CA ILE A 38 4.67 -8.95 -3.40
C ILE A 38 3.85 -8.28 -2.30
N ILE A 39 4.53 -7.94 -1.21
CA ILE A 39 4.05 -7.04 -0.16
C ILE A 39 5.00 -5.86 -0.13
N GLY A 40 4.45 -4.66 -0.14
CA GLY A 40 5.22 -3.44 0.07
C GLY A 40 4.48 -2.48 0.96
N GLU A 41 5.10 -1.33 1.13
CA GLU A 41 4.50 -0.17 1.75
C GLU A 41 4.77 1.06 0.88
N ALA A 42 3.84 2.01 0.87
CA ALA A 42 3.96 3.21 0.07
C ALA A 42 3.29 4.41 0.74
N THR A 43 3.85 5.59 0.50
CA THR A 43 3.23 6.87 0.86
C THR A 43 2.60 7.55 -0.36
N ASN A 44 1.53 8.32 -0.15
CA ASN A 44 0.86 9.06 -1.22
C ASN A 44 0.58 10.53 -0.87
N GLN A 45 0.01 11.26 -1.83
CA GLN A 45 -0.21 12.72 -1.79
C GLN A 45 -1.41 13.20 -0.98
N ASN A 46 -2.16 12.30 -0.34
CA ASN A 46 -3.42 12.67 0.32
C ASN A 46 -3.19 13.20 1.75
N GLY A 47 -1.96 13.17 2.25
CA GLY A 47 -1.59 13.78 3.52
C GLY A 47 -1.65 15.32 3.49
N PRO A 48 -1.82 15.99 4.65
CA PRO A 48 -1.95 15.43 6.01
C PRO A 48 -3.40 15.23 6.48
N PHE A 49 -4.40 15.42 5.61
CA PHE A 49 -5.82 15.39 6.00
C PHE A 49 -6.52 14.06 5.72
N ALA A 50 -5.83 13.12 5.06
CA ALA A 50 -6.29 11.76 4.78
C ALA A 50 -5.11 10.79 4.88
N ASP A 51 -5.38 9.48 4.92
CA ASP A 51 -4.34 8.47 5.02
C ASP A 51 -3.36 8.61 3.86
N ASP A 52 -2.08 8.70 4.22
CA ASP A 52 -0.96 8.96 3.33
C ASP A 52 0.08 7.85 3.37
N TYR A 53 -0.21 6.76 4.07
CA TYR A 53 0.68 5.62 4.26
C TYR A 53 -0.11 4.32 4.20
N PHE A 54 0.31 3.42 3.31
CA PHE A 54 -0.44 2.21 2.96
C PHE A 54 0.47 0.98 2.96
N LEU A 55 -0.13 -0.16 3.31
CA LEU A 55 0.36 -1.48 2.96
C LEU A 55 -0.17 -1.85 1.57
N CYS A 56 0.70 -2.37 0.70
CA CYS A 56 0.38 -2.69 -0.68
C CYS A 56 0.59 -4.18 -0.96
N PHE A 57 -0.39 -4.83 -1.57
CA PHE A 57 -0.39 -6.26 -1.85
C PHE A 57 -0.58 -6.52 -3.34
N ALA A 58 0.38 -7.17 -3.98
CA ALA A 58 0.30 -7.53 -5.39
C ALA A 58 0.06 -9.03 -5.56
N THR A 59 -0.93 -9.37 -6.37
CA THR A 59 -1.21 -10.76 -6.80
C THR A 59 -0.84 -11.01 -8.27
N GLY A 60 -0.53 -9.94 -9.02
CA GLY A 60 -0.18 -10.00 -10.44
C GLY A 60 0.22 -8.62 -11.00
N PRO A 61 0.54 -8.52 -12.30
CA PRO A 61 1.18 -7.34 -12.87
C PRO A 61 0.23 -6.15 -13.13
N SER A 62 -1.08 -6.35 -13.06
CA SER A 62 -2.07 -5.35 -13.48
C SER A 62 -2.61 -4.45 -12.37
N MET A 63 -2.57 -4.90 -11.12
CA MET A 63 -3.11 -4.15 -9.99
C MET A 63 -2.43 -4.56 -8.67
N TRP A 64 -2.57 -3.71 -7.66
CA TRP A 64 -2.33 -4.01 -6.26
C TRP A 64 -3.57 -3.68 -5.45
N TYR A 65 -3.61 -4.20 -4.22
CA TYR A 65 -4.57 -3.87 -3.19
C TYR A 65 -3.88 -3.02 -2.13
N GLU A 66 -4.60 -2.06 -1.58
CA GLU A 66 -4.09 -1.17 -0.54
C GLU A 66 -4.91 -1.35 0.73
N ALA A 67 -4.22 -1.42 1.86
CA ALA A 67 -4.82 -1.22 3.18
C ALA A 67 -4.14 -0.02 3.83
N SER A 68 -4.91 0.80 4.54
CA SER A 68 -4.33 1.88 5.32
C SER A 68 -3.32 1.32 6.33
N PHE A 69 -2.18 2.00 6.46
CA PHE A 69 -1.27 1.75 7.58
C PHE A 69 -1.95 2.03 8.93
N TYR A 70 -3.03 2.81 8.98
CA TYR A 70 -3.72 3.12 10.23
C TYR A 70 -4.92 2.21 10.50
N ALA A 71 -5.12 1.18 9.67
CA ALA A 71 -6.22 0.22 9.83
C ALA A 71 -6.18 -0.47 11.20
N ASP A 72 -7.35 -0.65 11.79
CA ASP A 72 -7.52 -1.49 12.97
C ASP A 72 -7.09 -2.94 12.66
N GLY A 73 -6.57 -3.65 13.66
CA GLY A 73 -6.06 -5.02 13.48
C GLY A 73 -4.68 -5.14 12.81
N ARG A 74 -4.10 -4.06 12.24
CA ARG A 74 -2.82 -4.09 11.51
C ARG A 74 -1.70 -4.86 12.22
N ASP A 75 -1.44 -4.56 13.50
CA ASP A 75 -0.28 -5.13 14.19
C ASP A 75 -0.43 -6.64 14.38
N THR A 76 -1.63 -7.10 14.75
CA THR A 76 -1.96 -8.53 14.82
C THR A 76 -1.86 -9.18 13.45
N PHE A 77 -2.46 -8.56 12.43
CA PHE A 77 -2.41 -9.01 11.04
C PHE A 77 -0.97 -9.20 10.54
N LEU A 78 -0.08 -8.22 10.76
CA LEU A 78 1.31 -8.29 10.32
C LEU A 78 2.09 -9.38 11.07
N ALA A 79 1.82 -9.55 12.37
CA ALA A 79 2.43 -10.63 13.15
C ALA A 79 2.01 -12.01 12.60
N ASP A 80 0.72 -12.21 12.35
CA ASP A 80 0.18 -13.48 11.87
C ASP A 80 0.62 -13.79 10.43
N LEU A 81 0.54 -12.82 9.53
CA LEU A 81 1.01 -12.96 8.16
C LEU A 81 2.53 -13.18 8.10
N GLY A 82 3.29 -12.48 8.94
CA GLY A 82 4.74 -12.66 9.04
C GLY A 82 5.09 -14.07 9.48
N ALA A 83 4.41 -14.59 10.51
CA ALA A 83 4.57 -15.97 10.95
C ALA A 83 4.23 -16.97 9.84
N ARG A 84 3.17 -16.71 9.04
CA ARG A 84 2.77 -17.55 7.91
C ARG A 84 3.82 -17.60 6.80
N LEU A 85 4.47 -16.47 6.52
CA LEU A 85 5.49 -16.31 5.49
C LEU A 85 6.92 -16.61 5.98
N GLY A 86 7.10 -16.84 7.28
CA GLY A 86 8.41 -17.08 7.89
C GLY A 86 9.30 -15.83 7.95
N ILE A 87 8.69 -14.65 8.02
CA ILE A 87 9.40 -13.35 8.07
C ILE A 87 8.88 -12.48 9.22
N THR A 88 9.62 -11.41 9.54
CA THR A 88 9.13 -10.35 10.42
C THR A 88 9.10 -9.06 9.60
N PHE A 89 7.92 -8.43 9.50
CA PHE A 89 7.81 -7.16 8.81
C PHE A 89 8.48 -6.05 9.61
N GLN A 90 9.43 -5.37 8.98
CA GLN A 90 9.96 -4.11 9.47
C GLN A 90 9.34 -3.02 8.61
N LEU A 91 8.52 -2.14 9.18
CA LEU A 91 7.91 -0.98 8.52
C LEU A 91 8.82 0.25 8.70
N GLY A 92 8.78 1.21 7.77
CA GLY A 92 9.89 2.17 7.65
C GLY A 92 9.56 3.52 7.02
N LEU A 93 8.34 3.72 6.53
CA LEU A 93 7.94 4.99 5.92
C LEU A 93 7.13 5.90 6.84
N SER A 94 6.96 5.55 8.12
CA SER A 94 6.20 6.33 9.12
C SER A 94 6.71 7.75 9.37
N LEU A 95 7.90 8.10 8.86
CA LEU A 95 8.51 9.43 8.95
C LEU A 95 8.92 9.99 7.58
N SER A 96 8.48 9.36 6.49
CA SER A 96 8.81 9.84 5.14
C SER A 96 8.12 11.18 4.88
N THR A 97 8.90 12.19 4.51
CA THR A 97 8.37 13.48 4.05
C THR A 97 8.19 13.54 2.53
N ASP A 98 8.65 12.51 1.83
CA ASP A 98 8.60 12.36 0.38
C ASP A 98 7.74 11.14 -0.02
N PHE A 99 7.31 11.11 -1.29
CA PHE A 99 6.70 9.91 -1.87
C PHE A 99 7.73 8.80 -1.95
N ALA A 100 7.47 7.72 -1.23
CA ALA A 100 8.35 6.59 -1.14
C ALA A 100 7.54 5.31 -1.21
N SER A 101 8.15 4.28 -1.76
CA SER A 101 7.64 2.93 -1.63
C SER A 101 8.81 1.99 -1.44
N ARG A 102 8.57 0.87 -0.75
CA ARG A 102 9.53 -0.22 -0.68
C ARG A 102 8.84 -1.56 -0.51
N ILE A 103 9.52 -2.59 -0.98
CA ILE A 103 9.08 -3.97 -0.86
C ILE A 103 9.49 -4.52 0.51
N LEU A 104 8.57 -5.22 1.16
CA LEU A 104 8.76 -5.93 2.42
C LEU A 104 8.92 -7.44 2.20
N TRP A 105 8.30 -7.97 1.14
CA TRP A 105 8.38 -9.37 0.75
C TRP A 105 8.10 -9.49 -0.76
N PRO A 106 8.78 -10.38 -1.51
CA PRO A 106 9.70 -11.43 -1.05
C PRO A 106 11.11 -10.92 -0.75
N ALA A 107 11.90 -11.75 -0.07
CA ALA A 107 13.23 -11.38 0.43
C ALA A 107 14.20 -10.96 -0.68
N GLU A 108 14.06 -11.51 -1.89
CA GLU A 108 14.95 -11.19 -3.02
C GLU A 108 14.73 -9.77 -3.59
N LEU A 109 13.64 -9.12 -3.18
CA LEU A 109 13.27 -7.75 -3.58
C LEU A 109 13.20 -6.80 -2.38
N GLU A 110 13.55 -7.25 -1.17
CA GLU A 110 13.38 -6.47 0.06
C GLU A 110 14.08 -5.11 -0.03
N ASN A 111 13.38 -4.06 0.43
CA ASN A 111 13.78 -2.65 0.38
C ASN A 111 13.93 -2.03 -1.01
N GLU A 112 13.67 -2.77 -2.09
CA GLU A 112 13.63 -2.18 -3.41
C GLU A 112 12.35 -1.36 -3.61
N PRO A 113 12.37 -0.29 -4.42
CA PRO A 113 11.18 0.49 -4.71
C PRO A 113 10.08 -0.35 -5.37
N MET A 114 8.89 -0.34 -4.79
CA MET A 114 7.73 -1.03 -5.38
C MET A 114 7.18 -0.25 -6.57
N PHE A 115 7.13 1.07 -6.44
CA PHE A 115 6.52 1.99 -7.39
C PHE A 115 7.48 3.05 -7.90
N LYS A 116 7.23 3.46 -9.14
CA LYS A 116 7.64 4.73 -9.72
C LYS A 116 6.50 5.73 -9.52
N PHE A 117 6.85 6.93 -9.05
CA PHE A 117 5.93 8.04 -8.83
C PHE A 117 6.10 9.04 -9.98
N GLN A 118 5.02 9.36 -10.70
CA GLN A 118 5.04 10.31 -11.81
C GLN A 118 4.09 11.46 -11.55
N ASP A 119 4.60 12.69 -11.59
CA ASP A 119 3.75 13.88 -11.52
C ASP A 119 3.01 14.07 -12.83
N VAL A 120 1.71 13.88 -12.79
CA VAL A 120 0.83 14.08 -13.94
C VAL A 120 0.09 15.40 -13.78
N PRO A 121 0.26 16.34 -14.73
CA PRO A 121 -0.49 17.59 -14.74
C PRO A 121 -1.98 17.29 -14.79
N SER A 122 -2.78 17.99 -13.98
CA SER A 122 -4.25 17.82 -14.03
C SER A 122 -4.76 18.02 -15.46
N LYS A 123 -5.57 17.07 -15.94
CA LYS A 123 -6.16 17.14 -17.28
C LYS A 123 -7.17 18.29 -17.39
N THR A 124 -7.69 18.78 -16.26
CA THR A 124 -8.68 19.88 -16.20
C THR A 124 -8.02 21.25 -16.29
N VAL A 125 -8.66 22.20 -17.00
CA VAL A 125 -8.17 23.57 -17.16
C VAL A 125 -8.03 24.29 -15.82
N VAL A 126 -8.97 24.06 -14.89
CA VAL A 126 -8.92 24.59 -13.52
C VAL A 126 -7.76 23.96 -12.73
N GLY A 127 -7.56 22.65 -12.84
CA GLY A 127 -6.47 21.96 -12.15
C GLY A 127 -5.08 22.37 -12.64
N ARG A 128 -4.91 22.71 -13.93
CA ARG A 128 -3.64 23.28 -14.44
C ARG A 128 -3.38 24.69 -13.90
N LEU A 129 -4.43 25.49 -13.76
CA LEU A 129 -4.32 26.87 -13.27
C LEU A 129 -4.03 26.94 -11.76
N LEU A 130 -4.54 25.97 -11.00
CA LEU A 130 -4.36 25.87 -9.54
C LEU A 130 -3.17 25.00 -9.13
N GLY A 131 -2.38 24.49 -10.08
CA GLY A 131 -1.19 23.69 -9.79
C GLY A 131 -1.47 22.35 -9.12
N SER A 132 -2.68 21.79 -9.27
CA SER A 132 -3.01 20.48 -8.69
C SER A 132 -2.27 19.40 -9.48
N MET A 133 -1.12 18.98 -8.95
CA MET A 133 -0.38 17.82 -9.42
C MET A 133 -0.99 16.57 -8.79
N ARG A 134 -1.24 15.56 -9.62
CA ARG A 134 -1.57 14.21 -9.16
C ARG A 134 -0.36 13.33 -9.45
N ASN A 135 0.07 12.61 -8.45
CA ASN A 135 1.07 11.57 -8.58
C ASN A 135 0.38 10.27 -9.00
N GLU A 136 0.77 9.76 -10.16
CA GLU A 136 0.40 8.42 -10.63
C GLU A 136 1.49 7.43 -10.20
N GLN A 137 1.05 6.34 -9.57
CA GLN A 137 1.92 5.24 -9.17
C GLN A 137 1.85 4.13 -10.20
N THR A 138 3.01 3.60 -10.59
CA THR A 138 3.11 2.40 -11.43
C THR A 138 4.20 1.50 -10.90
N TYR A 139 4.08 0.19 -11.08
CA TYR A 139 5.13 -0.74 -10.67
C TYR A 139 6.49 -0.40 -11.32
N CYS A 140 7.56 -0.60 -10.56
CA CYS A 140 8.91 -0.62 -11.12
C CYS A 140 9.09 -1.80 -12.09
N ASP A 141 10.03 -1.69 -13.03
CA ASP A 141 10.25 -2.73 -14.06
C ASP A 141 10.65 -4.06 -13.41
N ARG A 142 11.47 -4.00 -12.35
CA ARG A 142 11.87 -5.20 -11.60
C ARG A 142 10.70 -5.88 -10.87
N VAL A 143 9.71 -5.10 -10.44
CA VAL A 143 8.48 -5.62 -9.86
C VAL A 143 7.62 -6.30 -10.93
N LEU A 144 7.47 -5.66 -12.10
CA LEU A 144 6.76 -6.26 -13.23
C LEU A 144 7.41 -7.57 -13.67
N ASP A 145 8.73 -7.62 -13.78
CA ASP A 145 9.48 -8.83 -14.14
C ASP A 145 9.27 -9.96 -13.11
N ALA A 146 9.13 -9.62 -11.83
CA ALA A 146 8.86 -10.60 -10.77
C ALA A 146 7.41 -11.11 -10.83
N LEU A 147 6.44 -10.25 -11.15
CA LEU A 147 5.02 -10.57 -11.23
C LEU A 147 4.61 -11.34 -12.50
N GLN A 148 5.50 -11.44 -13.49
CA GLN A 148 5.28 -12.18 -14.75
C GLN A 148 5.76 -13.65 -14.71
N LYS A 149 6.44 -14.06 -13.63
CA LYS A 149 6.97 -15.41 -13.44
C LYS A 149 5.95 -16.32 -12.76
#